data_AF-A0A3D5G8R8-F1
#
_entry.id   AF-A0A3D5G8R8-F1
#
_cell.length_a   1.000
_cell.length_b   1.000
_cell.length_c   1.000
_cell.angle_alpha   90.00
_cell.angle_beta   90.00
_cell.angle_gamma   90.00
#
_symmetry.space_group_name_H-M   'P 1'
#
loop_
_entity.id
_entity.type
_entity.pdbx_description
1 polymer ?
#
loop_
_entity_poly.entity_id
_entity_poly.type
_entity_poly.pdbx_seq_one_letter_code
_entity_poly.pdbx_strand_id
1 'polypeptide(L)'
;MKLELALAQYTDALTNLKLAKSEPSEIEILHILVTRDAIKEALNEKTQLSVESLAKLLELDNFLKQQADAIARGAKLAEWRATFHPSPEAWWWFLEPTSDEEVSHSHPFDSLFNGLTIAGLTGVATYMATFVQLFSTGGISFAESFGLLGQGGLLLTVIHTLQNTGQEKIKNLLKKLNISPQFHSQATLGITAMLLLASVGVYNSLPEIGKWNYREGTNLYEKGLLEKAKGKYDQAAKIDPYNSDIPIALGQIYESLGELDQASTEYKRALEQGNLRAFNNLGRVAISKKDTITAESLLRMGLQRVHKEDFQLKYELYLNLGWVLLQQKQYQAAEKELKQAVAFDEAIKEKQLGGGMAYCLLEDVLEEKKDIKEQLRWRKMCLTYARPETIDQYKWFIETGKQNIADAVDTTGVVNGESKPSTQP
;
A
#
# COMPACT_ATOMS: atom_id res chain seq x y z
N MET A 1 -27.70 10.15 -63.97
CA MET A 1 -28.26 9.00 -64.69
C MET A 1 -27.60 7.67 -64.33
N LYS A 2 -26.26 7.54 -64.24
CA LYS A 2 -25.61 6.27 -63.84
C LYS A 2 -25.89 5.83 -62.40
N LEU A 3 -25.86 6.75 -61.42
CA LEU A 3 -26.08 6.39 -60.01
C LEU A 3 -27.52 5.95 -59.71
N GLU A 4 -28.53 6.65 -60.23
CA GLU A 4 -29.94 6.27 -60.01
C GLU A 4 -30.28 4.90 -60.60
N LEU A 5 -29.71 4.58 -61.77
CA LEU A 5 -29.85 3.26 -62.38
C LEU A 5 -29.16 2.18 -61.53
N ALA A 6 -27.95 2.44 -61.02
CA ALA A 6 -27.24 1.51 -60.14
C ALA A 6 -27.98 1.31 -58.80
N LEU A 7 -28.57 2.36 -58.24
CA LEU A 7 -29.40 2.29 -57.04
C LEU A 7 -30.69 1.50 -57.26
N ALA A 8 -31.33 1.63 -58.42
CA ALA A 8 -32.50 0.83 -58.77
C ALA A 8 -32.15 -0.67 -58.83
N GLN A 9 -31.05 -1.01 -59.53
CA GLN A 9 -30.59 -2.41 -59.63
C GLN A 9 -30.21 -3.02 -58.27
N TYR A 10 -29.55 -2.25 -57.41
CA TYR A 10 -29.21 -2.69 -56.05
C TYR A 10 -30.45 -2.83 -55.16
N THR A 11 -31.43 -1.92 -55.32
CA THR A 11 -32.72 -2.02 -54.62
C THR A 11 -33.46 -3.30 -55.04
N ASP A 12 -33.49 -3.62 -56.33
CA ASP A 12 -34.13 -4.83 -56.84
C ASP A 12 -33.42 -6.09 -56.33
N ALA A 13 -32.09 -6.11 -56.34
CA ALA A 13 -31.30 -7.22 -55.84
C ALA A 13 -31.56 -7.51 -54.35
N LEU A 14 -31.61 -6.46 -53.51
CA LEU A 14 -31.89 -6.60 -52.08
C LEU A 14 -33.37 -6.87 -51.77
N THR A 15 -34.29 -6.42 -52.61
CA THR A 15 -35.73 -6.71 -52.45
C THR A 15 -36.01 -8.19 -52.71
N ASN A 16 -35.34 -8.79 -53.70
CA ASN A 16 -35.42 -10.23 -53.94
C ASN A 16 -34.88 -11.03 -52.75
N LEU A 17 -33.77 -10.59 -52.15
CA LEU A 17 -33.25 -11.17 -50.91
C LEU A 17 -34.24 -11.09 -49.75
N LYS A 18 -34.95 -9.95 -49.62
CA LYS A 18 -35.95 -9.72 -48.56
C LYS A 18 -37.20 -10.60 -48.71
N LEU A 19 -37.56 -10.97 -49.93
CA LEU A 19 -38.75 -11.78 -50.24
C LEU A 19 -38.45 -13.29 -50.31
N ALA A 20 -37.18 -13.68 -50.35
CA ALA A 20 -36.75 -15.07 -50.39
C ALA A 20 -37.09 -15.79 -49.08
N LYS A 21 -37.71 -16.97 -49.18
CA LYS A 21 -38.04 -17.85 -48.04
C LYS A 21 -36.96 -18.89 -47.74
N SER A 22 -35.98 -19.02 -48.62
CA SER A 22 -34.85 -19.94 -48.53
C SER A 22 -33.54 -19.16 -48.46
N GLU A 23 -32.45 -19.85 -48.08
CA GLU A 23 -31.11 -19.27 -48.15
C GLU A 23 -30.81 -18.76 -49.57
N PRO A 24 -30.11 -17.61 -49.70
CA PRO A 24 -29.80 -17.03 -51.00
C PRO A 24 -28.82 -17.91 -51.78
N SER A 25 -29.08 -18.10 -53.06
CA SER A 25 -28.17 -18.84 -53.95
C SER A 25 -26.88 -18.05 -54.21
N GLU A 26 -25.81 -18.76 -54.57
CA GLU A 26 -24.52 -18.16 -54.93
C GLU A 26 -24.66 -17.06 -56.01
N ILE A 27 -25.55 -17.25 -56.98
CA ILE A 27 -25.80 -16.29 -58.07
C ILE A 27 -26.48 -15.02 -57.54
N GLU A 28 -27.45 -15.15 -56.64
CA GLU A 28 -28.14 -13.99 -56.04
C GLU A 28 -27.18 -13.16 -55.19
N ILE A 29 -26.32 -13.83 -54.42
CA ILE A 29 -25.30 -13.16 -53.61
C ILE A 29 -24.31 -12.42 -54.53
N LEU A 30 -23.80 -13.08 -55.56
CA LEU A 30 -22.86 -12.44 -56.49
C LEU A 30 -23.49 -11.23 -57.19
N HIS A 31 -24.76 -11.30 -57.57
CA HIS A 31 -25.49 -10.18 -58.16
C HIS A 31 -25.58 -8.98 -57.19
N ILE A 32 -25.81 -9.21 -55.89
CA ILE A 32 -25.83 -8.15 -54.87
C ILE A 32 -24.45 -7.48 -54.74
N LEU A 33 -23.36 -8.27 -54.72
CA LEU A 33 -22.01 -7.73 -54.57
C LEU A 33 -21.59 -6.89 -55.79
N VAL A 34 -21.88 -7.37 -57.00
CA VAL A 34 -21.56 -6.67 -58.26
C VAL A 34 -22.40 -5.41 -58.44
N THR A 35 -23.69 -5.44 -58.09
CA THR A 35 -24.54 -4.23 -58.13
C THR A 35 -24.05 -3.17 -57.14
N ARG A 36 -23.47 -3.59 -56.00
CA ARG A 36 -22.86 -2.65 -55.05
C ARG A 36 -21.53 -2.07 -55.54
N ASP A 37 -20.74 -2.84 -56.29
CA ASP A 37 -19.54 -2.35 -56.98
C ASP A 37 -19.90 -1.27 -58.02
N ALA A 38 -20.97 -1.47 -58.79
CA ALA A 38 -21.46 -0.47 -59.76
C ALA A 38 -21.85 0.87 -59.09
N ILE A 39 -22.39 0.83 -57.86
CA ILE A 39 -22.66 2.03 -57.07
C ILE A 39 -21.35 2.72 -56.66
N LYS A 40 -20.34 1.97 -56.23
CA LYS A 40 -19.03 2.55 -55.85
C LYS A 40 -18.36 3.23 -57.05
N GLU A 41 -18.43 2.63 -58.22
CA GLU A 41 -17.94 3.23 -59.46
C GLU A 41 -18.70 4.52 -59.79
N ALA A 42 -20.04 4.50 -59.74
CA ALA A 42 -20.87 5.67 -59.98
C ALA A 42 -20.61 6.82 -58.98
N LEU A 43 -20.33 6.52 -57.71
CA LEU A 43 -19.96 7.51 -56.68
C LEU A 43 -18.61 8.17 -56.97
N ASN A 44 -17.65 7.42 -57.54
CA ASN A 44 -16.31 7.92 -57.85
C ASN A 44 -16.29 8.88 -59.06
N GLU A 45 -17.27 8.79 -59.96
CA GLU A 45 -17.39 9.64 -61.16
C GLU A 45 -17.82 11.10 -60.87
N LYS A 46 -17.82 11.54 -59.59
CA LYS A 46 -18.14 12.94 -59.15
C LYS A 46 -19.40 13.53 -59.79
N THR A 47 -20.46 12.74 -59.92
CA THR A 47 -21.78 13.24 -60.32
C THR A 47 -22.43 14.04 -59.19
N GLN A 48 -23.29 15.01 -59.50
CA GLN A 48 -24.10 15.72 -58.51
C GLN A 48 -24.95 14.70 -57.73
N LEU A 49 -24.65 14.50 -56.44
CA LEU A 49 -25.31 13.52 -55.58
C LEU A 49 -26.56 14.16 -54.94
N SER A 50 -27.75 13.61 -55.19
CA SER A 50 -28.94 14.01 -54.45
C SER A 50 -28.91 13.44 -53.03
N VAL A 51 -29.36 14.22 -52.05
CA VAL A 51 -29.46 13.78 -50.65
C VAL A 51 -30.35 12.54 -50.52
N GLU A 52 -31.40 12.46 -51.35
CA GLU A 52 -32.31 11.32 -51.44
C GLU A 52 -31.61 10.02 -51.89
N SER A 53 -30.74 10.10 -52.90
CA SER A 53 -29.95 8.96 -53.38
C SER A 53 -28.98 8.43 -52.31
N LEU A 54 -28.35 9.35 -51.57
CA LEU A 54 -27.43 8.98 -50.48
C LEU A 54 -28.16 8.37 -49.29
N ALA A 55 -29.32 8.93 -48.92
CA ALA A 55 -30.17 8.37 -47.87
C ALA A 55 -30.63 6.95 -48.23
N LYS A 56 -31.03 6.73 -49.50
CA LYS A 56 -31.44 5.41 -49.95
C LYS A 56 -30.30 4.40 -49.93
N LEU A 57 -29.10 4.80 -50.34
CA LEU A 57 -27.91 3.95 -50.27
C LEU A 57 -27.60 3.50 -48.84
N LEU A 58 -27.67 4.42 -47.87
CA LEU A 58 -27.43 4.12 -46.46
C LEU A 58 -28.44 3.09 -45.91
N GLU A 59 -29.72 3.23 -46.29
CA GLU A 59 -30.76 2.27 -45.92
C GLU A 59 -30.45 0.86 -46.47
N LEU A 60 -30.09 0.77 -47.75
CA LEU A 60 -29.78 -0.48 -48.43
C LEU A 60 -28.51 -1.15 -47.89
N ASP A 61 -27.46 -0.37 -47.61
CA ASP A 61 -26.21 -0.86 -47.02
C ASP A 61 -26.41 -1.39 -45.59
N ASN A 62 -27.28 -0.74 -44.81
CA ASN A 62 -27.64 -1.23 -43.47
C ASN A 62 -28.40 -2.56 -43.56
N PHE A 63 -29.31 -2.69 -44.53
CA PHE A 63 -30.00 -3.96 -44.76
C PHE A 63 -29.03 -5.07 -45.19
N LEU A 64 -28.10 -4.78 -46.10
CA LEU A 64 -27.07 -5.74 -46.51
C LEU A 64 -26.22 -6.23 -45.33
N LYS A 65 -25.81 -5.31 -44.43
CA LYS A 65 -25.07 -5.67 -43.21
C LYS A 65 -25.86 -6.59 -42.27
N GLN A 66 -27.17 -6.39 -42.16
CA GLN A 66 -28.03 -7.28 -41.35
C GLN A 66 -28.12 -8.69 -41.94
N GLN A 67 -27.84 -8.86 -43.23
CA GLN A 67 -27.85 -10.16 -43.92
C GLN A 67 -26.46 -10.80 -44.03
N ALA A 68 -25.45 -10.25 -43.35
CA ALA A 68 -24.07 -10.72 -43.42
C ALA A 68 -23.94 -12.23 -43.15
N ASP A 69 -24.61 -12.75 -42.13
CA ASP A 69 -24.55 -14.17 -41.76
C ASP A 69 -25.21 -15.10 -42.79
N ALA A 70 -26.29 -14.65 -43.44
CA ALA A 70 -26.96 -15.43 -44.49
C ALA A 70 -26.09 -15.48 -45.76
N ILE A 71 -25.49 -14.34 -46.10
CA ILE A 71 -24.58 -14.19 -47.24
C ILE A 71 -23.28 -14.97 -47.03
N ALA A 72 -22.67 -14.87 -45.86
CA ALA A 72 -21.41 -15.53 -45.56
C ALA A 72 -21.55 -17.06 -45.48
N ARG A 73 -22.74 -17.58 -45.13
CA ARG A 73 -23.04 -19.03 -45.18
C ARG A 73 -23.37 -19.51 -46.60
N GLY A 74 -24.08 -18.70 -47.39
CA GLY A 74 -24.50 -19.06 -48.75
C GLY A 74 -23.44 -18.84 -49.84
N ALA A 75 -22.36 -18.11 -49.56
CA ALA A 75 -21.34 -17.77 -50.54
C ALA A 75 -19.91 -18.20 -50.15
N LYS A 76 -19.14 -18.57 -51.17
CA LYS A 76 -17.71 -18.89 -51.07
C LYS A 76 -16.86 -17.61 -51.16
N LEU A 77 -17.11 -16.65 -50.27
CA LEU A 77 -16.50 -15.31 -50.32
C LEU A 77 -14.97 -15.34 -50.30
N ALA A 78 -14.34 -16.34 -49.66
CA ALA A 78 -12.88 -16.50 -49.69
C ALA A 78 -12.36 -16.85 -51.10
N GLU A 79 -13.00 -17.81 -51.79
CA GLU A 79 -12.63 -18.21 -53.16
C GLU A 79 -12.86 -17.08 -54.17
N TRP A 80 -13.96 -16.35 -54.00
CA TRP A 80 -14.31 -15.22 -54.88
C TRP A 80 -13.34 -14.05 -54.70
N ARG A 81 -12.92 -13.72 -53.46
CA ARG A 81 -11.90 -12.70 -53.22
C ARG A 81 -10.57 -13.04 -53.87
N ALA A 82 -10.17 -14.31 -53.85
CA ALA A 82 -8.95 -14.79 -54.51
C ALA A 82 -9.03 -14.73 -56.04
N THR A 83 -10.23 -14.70 -56.61
CA THR A 83 -10.45 -14.65 -58.06
C THR A 83 -10.61 -13.20 -58.55
N PHE A 84 -11.53 -12.45 -57.96
CA PHE A 84 -11.93 -11.12 -58.42
C PHE A 84 -11.07 -9.99 -57.84
N HIS A 85 -10.28 -10.23 -56.80
CA HIS A 85 -9.39 -9.26 -56.16
C HIS A 85 -10.06 -7.90 -55.86
N PRO A 86 -11.20 -7.89 -55.11
CA PRO A 86 -11.91 -6.65 -54.80
C PRO A 86 -11.07 -5.71 -53.95
N SER A 87 -11.29 -4.39 -54.11
CA SER A 87 -10.60 -3.35 -53.33
C SER A 87 -10.89 -3.51 -51.82
N PRO A 88 -9.92 -3.23 -50.92
CA PRO A 88 -10.16 -3.23 -49.47
C PRO A 88 -11.27 -2.26 -49.01
N GLU A 89 -11.61 -1.24 -49.82
CA GLU A 89 -12.72 -0.31 -49.53
C GLU A 89 -14.11 -0.92 -49.78
N ALA A 90 -14.18 -2.05 -50.49
CA ALA A 90 -15.41 -2.73 -50.86
C ALA A 90 -15.86 -3.71 -49.76
N TRP A 91 -16.18 -3.15 -48.57
CA TRP A 91 -16.48 -3.91 -47.36
C TRP A 91 -17.54 -5.02 -47.53
N TRP A 92 -18.45 -4.90 -48.51
CA TRP A 92 -19.46 -5.91 -48.82
C TRP A 92 -18.89 -7.24 -49.33
N TRP A 93 -17.67 -7.25 -49.87
CA TRP A 93 -16.95 -8.49 -50.23
C TRP A 93 -16.29 -9.19 -49.02
N PHE A 94 -16.28 -8.53 -47.87
CA PHE A 94 -15.62 -8.96 -46.64
C PHE A 94 -16.62 -9.19 -45.51
N LEU A 95 -17.86 -9.54 -45.86
CA LEU A 95 -18.86 -10.00 -44.89
C LEU A 95 -18.40 -11.34 -44.31
N GLU A 96 -18.09 -11.37 -43.02
CA GLU A 96 -17.74 -12.59 -42.30
C GLU A 96 -18.93 -13.05 -41.46
N PRO A 97 -19.14 -14.37 -41.28
CA PRO A 97 -20.11 -14.85 -40.31
C PRO A 97 -19.71 -14.26 -38.96
N THR A 98 -20.68 -13.84 -38.15
CA THR A 98 -20.43 -13.59 -36.74
C THR A 98 -19.76 -14.85 -36.17
N SER A 99 -18.48 -14.72 -35.84
CA SER A 99 -17.63 -15.84 -35.40
C SER A 99 -18.37 -16.63 -34.34
N ASP A 100 -18.40 -17.96 -34.49
CA ASP A 100 -19.01 -18.92 -33.58
C ASP A 100 -18.88 -18.46 -32.10
N GLU A 101 -19.88 -17.73 -31.62
CA GLU A 101 -20.45 -18.13 -30.34
C GLU A 101 -20.98 -19.53 -30.62
N GLU A 102 -20.14 -20.55 -30.33
CA GLU A 102 -20.65 -21.85 -29.97
C GLU A 102 -21.87 -21.57 -29.10
N VAL A 103 -23.06 -21.84 -29.63
CA VAL A 103 -24.27 -22.00 -28.84
C VAL A 103 -24.08 -23.30 -28.05
N SER A 104 -23.06 -23.33 -27.20
CA SER A 104 -23.07 -24.07 -25.96
C SER A 104 -24.27 -23.52 -25.25
N HIS A 105 -25.33 -24.33 -25.13
CA HIS A 105 -26.55 -24.02 -24.40
C HIS A 105 -26.22 -23.08 -23.25
N SER A 106 -26.54 -21.79 -23.40
CA SER A 106 -26.17 -20.82 -22.37
C SER A 106 -26.90 -21.29 -21.12
N HIS A 107 -26.14 -21.74 -20.13
CA HIS A 107 -26.76 -21.98 -18.85
C HIS A 107 -27.27 -20.61 -18.42
N PRO A 108 -28.51 -20.48 -17.90
CA PRO A 108 -29.08 -19.17 -17.55
C PRO A 108 -28.21 -18.37 -16.57
N PHE A 109 -27.22 -19.02 -15.96
CA PHE A 109 -26.27 -18.45 -15.01
C PHE A 109 -24.89 -18.12 -15.58
N ASP A 110 -24.57 -18.36 -16.86
CA ASP A 110 -23.22 -18.05 -17.39
C ASP A 110 -22.91 -16.55 -17.33
N SER A 111 -23.89 -15.70 -17.65
CA SER A 111 -23.76 -14.24 -17.47
C SER A 111 -23.57 -13.87 -15.99
N LEU A 112 -24.20 -14.60 -15.07
CA LEU A 112 -24.05 -14.38 -13.63
C LEU A 112 -22.64 -14.77 -13.16
N PHE A 113 -22.15 -15.95 -13.56
CA PHE A 113 -20.81 -16.42 -13.19
C PHE A 113 -19.71 -15.54 -13.78
N ASN A 114 -19.88 -15.06 -15.01
CA ASN A 114 -18.96 -14.09 -15.61
C ASN A 114 -18.98 -12.74 -14.87
N GLY A 115 -20.17 -12.25 -14.49
CA GLY A 115 -20.30 -11.04 -13.68
C GLY A 115 -19.63 -11.18 -12.30
N LEU A 116 -19.85 -12.30 -11.61
CA LEU A 116 -19.21 -12.60 -10.33
C LEU A 116 -17.69 -12.76 -10.46
N THR A 117 -17.21 -13.34 -11.56
CA THR A 117 -15.79 -13.47 -11.86
C THR A 117 -15.13 -12.10 -12.02
N ILE A 118 -15.76 -11.19 -12.79
CA ILE A 118 -15.26 -9.83 -12.97
C ILE A 118 -15.21 -9.09 -11.62
N ALA A 119 -16.26 -9.19 -10.81
CA ALA A 119 -16.30 -8.60 -9.47
C ALA A 119 -15.20 -9.17 -8.56
N GLY A 120 -15.02 -10.50 -8.55
CA GLY A 120 -13.99 -11.17 -7.76
C GLY A 120 -12.57 -10.79 -8.17
N LEU A 121 -12.28 -10.71 -9.47
CA LEU A 121 -11.00 -10.26 -9.99
C LEU A 121 -10.73 -8.78 -9.67
N THR A 122 -11.76 -7.94 -9.69
CA THR A 122 -11.65 -6.54 -9.24
C THR A 122 -11.28 -6.47 -7.75
N GLY A 123 -11.86 -7.33 -6.92
CA GLY A 123 -11.48 -7.49 -5.52
C GLY A 123 -10.02 -7.92 -5.36
N VAL A 124 -9.58 -8.95 -6.09
CA VAL A 124 -8.19 -9.41 -6.10
C VAL A 124 -7.24 -8.28 -6.50
N ALA A 125 -7.54 -7.57 -7.59
CA ALA A 125 -6.73 -6.44 -8.07
C ALA A 125 -6.64 -5.32 -7.03
N THR A 126 -7.73 -5.04 -6.32
CA THR A 126 -7.76 -4.04 -5.24
C THR A 126 -6.83 -4.44 -4.08
N TYR A 127 -6.93 -5.67 -3.58
CA TYR A 127 -6.05 -6.16 -2.51
C TYR A 127 -4.58 -6.29 -2.95
N MET A 128 -4.34 -6.63 -4.22
CA MET A 128 -2.99 -6.67 -4.77
C MET A 128 -2.39 -5.27 -4.89
N ALA A 129 -3.18 -4.27 -5.28
CA ALA A 129 -2.71 -2.89 -5.35
C ALA A 129 -2.28 -2.37 -3.97
N THR A 130 -3.06 -2.63 -2.91
CA THR A 130 -2.68 -2.24 -1.55
C THR A 130 -1.40 -2.95 -1.09
N PHE A 131 -1.26 -4.24 -1.38
CA PHE A 131 -0.05 -5.00 -1.07
C PHE A 131 1.19 -4.43 -1.80
N VAL A 132 1.08 -4.17 -3.11
CA VAL A 132 2.20 -3.60 -3.88
C VAL A 132 2.60 -2.22 -3.35
N GLN A 133 1.64 -1.37 -2.97
CA GLN A 133 1.94 -0.07 -2.36
C GLN A 133 2.74 -0.22 -1.06
N LEU A 134 2.38 -1.17 -0.19
CA LEU A 134 3.05 -1.41 1.09
C LEU A 134 4.50 -1.92 0.92
N PHE A 135 4.75 -2.77 -0.06
CA PHE A 135 6.04 -3.46 -0.22
C PHE A 135 6.93 -2.90 -1.34
N SER A 136 6.43 -1.96 -2.16
CA SER A 136 7.28 -1.29 -3.15
C SER A 136 8.36 -0.44 -2.46
N THR A 137 9.61 -0.69 -2.85
CA THR A 137 10.80 0.06 -2.42
C THR A 137 11.19 1.16 -3.41
N GLY A 138 10.49 1.26 -4.55
CA GLY A 138 10.69 2.27 -5.60
C GLY A 138 9.58 3.31 -5.57
N GLY A 139 9.95 4.60 -5.53
CA GLY A 139 9.02 5.71 -5.33
C GLY A 139 7.85 5.77 -6.33
N ILE A 140 6.76 6.37 -5.83
CA ILE A 140 5.61 7.07 -6.45
C ILE A 140 5.05 6.53 -7.80
N SER A 141 5.88 6.25 -8.80
CA SER A 141 5.52 5.84 -10.17
C SER A 141 4.62 4.59 -10.32
N PHE A 142 4.85 3.54 -9.53
CA PHE A 142 4.01 2.32 -9.59
C PHE A 142 2.70 2.47 -8.80
N ALA A 143 2.72 3.23 -7.70
CA ALA A 143 1.56 3.47 -6.85
C ALA A 143 0.54 4.39 -7.52
N GLU A 144 0.98 5.38 -8.30
CA GLU A 144 0.11 6.24 -9.10
C GLU A 144 -0.59 5.47 -10.23
N SER A 145 0.11 4.51 -10.86
CA SER A 145 -0.43 3.73 -11.99
C SER A 145 -1.65 2.87 -11.63
N PHE A 146 -1.74 2.38 -10.39
CA PHE A 146 -2.88 1.60 -9.91
C PHE A 146 -3.78 2.36 -8.92
N GLY A 147 -3.23 3.33 -8.19
CA GLY A 147 -3.97 4.15 -7.22
C GLY A 147 -4.90 5.18 -7.88
N LEU A 148 -4.56 5.68 -9.08
CA LEU A 148 -5.38 6.66 -9.80
C LEU A 148 -6.63 6.07 -10.46
N LEU A 149 -6.69 4.75 -10.64
CA LEU A 149 -7.79 4.13 -11.37
C LEU A 149 -9.08 4.05 -10.53
N GLY A 150 -9.00 4.16 -9.19
CA GLY A 150 -10.14 3.88 -8.32
C GLY A 150 -10.74 2.48 -8.56
N GLN A 151 -11.82 2.14 -7.88
CA GLN A 151 -12.47 0.84 -8.10
C GLN A 151 -13.02 0.69 -9.54
N GLY A 152 -13.45 1.80 -10.15
CA GLY A 152 -13.99 1.81 -11.52
C GLY A 152 -12.93 1.55 -12.60
N GLY A 153 -11.73 2.12 -12.48
CA GLY A 153 -10.65 1.89 -13.43
C GLY A 153 -10.00 0.51 -13.28
N LEU A 154 -9.95 -0.04 -12.06
CA LEU A 154 -9.55 -1.44 -11.85
C LEU A 154 -10.55 -2.41 -12.49
N LEU A 155 -11.85 -2.14 -12.34
CA LEU A 155 -12.90 -2.91 -13.00
C LEU A 155 -12.75 -2.85 -14.54
N LEU A 156 -12.51 -1.66 -15.11
CA LEU A 156 -12.32 -1.50 -16.55
C LEU A 156 -11.06 -2.21 -17.07
N THR A 157 -9.95 -2.17 -16.33
CA THR A 157 -8.73 -2.90 -16.73
C THR A 157 -8.92 -4.41 -16.66
N VAL A 158 -9.63 -4.93 -15.65
CA VAL A 158 -10.00 -6.35 -15.55
C VAL A 158 -10.90 -6.76 -16.72
N ILE A 159 -11.93 -5.96 -17.03
CA ILE A 159 -12.81 -6.22 -18.18
C ILE A 159 -12.01 -6.24 -19.48
N HIS A 160 -11.15 -5.24 -19.71
CA HIS A 160 -10.34 -5.13 -20.92
C HIS A 160 -9.32 -6.27 -21.06
N THR A 161 -8.64 -6.65 -19.97
CA THR A 161 -7.66 -7.75 -19.98
C THR A 161 -8.32 -9.11 -20.19
N LEU A 162 -9.52 -9.33 -19.66
CA LEU A 162 -10.31 -10.51 -19.95
C LEU A 162 -10.69 -10.55 -21.45
N GLN A 163 -11.18 -9.46 -22.02
CA GLN A 163 -11.68 -9.43 -23.40
C GLN A 163 -10.61 -9.69 -24.48
N ASN A 164 -9.40 -9.16 -24.34
CA ASN A 164 -8.44 -9.15 -25.46
C ASN A 164 -7.44 -10.32 -25.48
N THR A 165 -7.07 -10.87 -24.32
CA THR A 165 -5.99 -11.89 -24.26
C THR A 165 -6.12 -12.84 -23.07
N GLY A 166 -6.85 -12.43 -22.02
CA GLY A 166 -7.04 -13.21 -20.80
C GLY A 166 -7.94 -14.43 -21.00
N GLN A 167 -9.05 -14.29 -21.71
CA GLN A 167 -10.01 -15.39 -21.95
C GLN A 167 -9.37 -16.57 -22.70
N GLU A 168 -8.57 -16.32 -23.73
CA GLU A 168 -7.89 -17.40 -24.47
C GLU A 168 -6.83 -18.12 -23.62
N LYS A 169 -6.12 -17.40 -22.74
CA LYS A 169 -5.18 -18.03 -21.79
C LYS A 169 -5.90 -18.88 -20.75
N ILE A 170 -7.02 -18.40 -20.20
CA ILE A 170 -7.85 -19.13 -19.24
C ILE A 170 -8.43 -20.39 -19.89
N LYS A 171 -9.02 -20.28 -21.08
CA LYS A 171 -9.54 -21.43 -21.84
C LYS A 171 -8.45 -22.48 -22.10
N ASN A 172 -7.25 -22.05 -22.50
CA ASN A 172 -6.12 -22.96 -22.70
C ASN A 172 -5.65 -23.63 -21.39
N LEU A 173 -5.70 -22.94 -20.26
CA LEU A 173 -5.40 -23.52 -18.95
C LEU A 173 -6.46 -24.54 -18.52
N LEU A 174 -7.75 -24.22 -18.70
CA LEU A 174 -8.86 -25.12 -18.39
C LEU A 174 -8.83 -26.38 -19.27
N LYS A 175 -8.48 -26.24 -20.56
CA LYS A 175 -8.24 -27.38 -21.46
C LYS A 175 -7.07 -28.25 -20.98
N LYS A 176 -5.96 -27.66 -20.52
CA LYS A 176 -4.83 -28.40 -19.93
C LYS A 176 -5.22 -29.17 -18.66
N LEU A 177 -6.19 -28.67 -17.90
CA LEU A 177 -6.74 -29.31 -16.71
C LEU A 177 -7.85 -30.33 -17.04
N ASN A 178 -8.08 -30.64 -18.32
CA ASN A 178 -9.16 -31.52 -18.82
C ASN A 178 -10.57 -31.12 -18.34
N ILE A 179 -10.81 -29.82 -18.14
CA ILE A 179 -12.13 -29.32 -17.74
C ILE A 179 -13.00 -29.17 -18.99
N SER A 180 -14.16 -29.84 -18.98
CA SER A 180 -15.14 -29.76 -20.08
C SER A 180 -15.60 -28.31 -20.34
N PRO A 181 -15.77 -27.88 -21.61
CA PRO A 181 -16.22 -26.54 -21.98
C PRO A 181 -17.46 -26.06 -21.21
N GLN A 182 -18.41 -26.97 -20.95
CA GLN A 182 -19.65 -26.67 -20.22
C GLN A 182 -19.44 -26.17 -18.77
N PHE A 183 -18.27 -26.40 -18.18
CA PHE A 183 -17.95 -25.98 -16.81
C PHE A 183 -16.92 -24.85 -16.74
N HIS A 184 -16.54 -24.25 -17.87
CA HIS A 184 -15.48 -23.23 -17.90
C HIS A 184 -15.83 -21.99 -17.07
N SER A 185 -17.08 -21.51 -17.13
CA SER A 185 -17.55 -20.37 -16.35
C SER A 185 -17.50 -20.63 -14.84
N GLN A 186 -17.99 -21.80 -14.41
CA GLN A 186 -18.01 -22.24 -13.01
C GLN A 186 -16.59 -22.48 -12.46
N ALA A 187 -15.71 -23.12 -13.25
CA ALA A 187 -14.33 -23.35 -12.87
C ALA A 187 -13.55 -22.04 -12.74
N THR A 188 -13.76 -21.09 -13.66
CA THR A 188 -13.11 -19.77 -13.61
C THR A 188 -13.57 -18.98 -12.39
N LEU A 189 -14.86 -19.01 -12.07
CA LEU A 189 -15.39 -18.41 -10.85
C LEU A 189 -14.78 -19.06 -9.59
N GLY A 190 -14.68 -20.39 -9.56
CA GLY A 190 -14.07 -21.12 -8.45
C GLY A 190 -12.61 -20.72 -8.21
N ILE A 191 -11.80 -20.64 -9.28
CA ILE A 191 -10.41 -20.16 -9.20
C ILE A 191 -10.36 -18.71 -8.70
N THR A 192 -11.23 -17.85 -9.23
CA THR A 192 -11.30 -16.45 -8.82
C THR A 192 -11.69 -16.31 -7.36
N ALA A 193 -12.64 -17.11 -6.87
CA ALA A 193 -13.03 -17.12 -5.47
C ALA A 193 -11.87 -17.58 -4.57
N MET A 194 -11.11 -18.60 -4.98
CA MET A 194 -9.91 -19.03 -4.24
C MET A 194 -8.85 -17.93 -4.18
N LEU A 195 -8.58 -17.25 -5.30
CA LEU A 195 -7.64 -16.13 -5.35
C LEU A 195 -8.11 -14.97 -4.46
N LEU A 196 -9.39 -14.63 -4.50
CA LEU A 196 -9.96 -13.59 -3.66
C LEU A 196 -9.84 -13.94 -2.18
N LEU A 197 -10.17 -15.18 -1.80
CA LEU A 197 -10.00 -15.65 -0.42
C LEU A 197 -8.54 -15.59 0.03
N ALA A 198 -7.59 -15.96 -0.83
CA ALA A 198 -6.16 -15.84 -0.53
C ALA A 198 -5.75 -14.38 -0.35
N SER A 199 -6.17 -13.47 -1.23
CA SER A 199 -5.90 -12.03 -1.12
C SER A 199 -6.49 -11.41 0.14
N VAL A 200 -7.72 -11.77 0.49
CA VAL A 200 -8.37 -11.37 1.75
C VAL A 200 -7.60 -11.92 2.95
N GLY A 201 -7.15 -13.18 2.89
CA GLY A 201 -6.33 -13.79 3.94
C GLY A 201 -5.01 -13.04 4.17
N VAL A 202 -4.30 -12.68 3.10
CA VAL A 202 -3.07 -11.87 3.18
C VAL A 202 -3.37 -10.49 3.74
N TYR A 203 -4.42 -9.82 3.27
CA TYR A 203 -4.84 -8.51 3.76
C TYR A 203 -5.15 -8.53 5.26
N ASN A 204 -5.91 -9.52 5.71
CA ASN A 204 -6.23 -9.70 7.13
C ASN A 204 -5.01 -10.07 7.99
N SER A 205 -3.93 -10.57 7.37
CA SER A 205 -2.66 -10.86 8.04
C SER A 205 -1.74 -9.64 8.15
N LEU A 206 -2.03 -8.54 7.44
CA LEU A 206 -1.18 -7.34 7.45
C LEU A 206 -0.92 -6.78 8.86
N PRO A 207 -1.90 -6.66 9.78
CA PRO A 207 -1.64 -6.16 11.13
C PRO A 207 -0.61 -7.01 11.89
N GLU A 208 -0.67 -8.33 11.75
CA GLU A 208 0.31 -9.24 12.39
C GLU A 208 1.70 -9.13 11.73
N ILE A 209 1.76 -8.92 10.41
CA ILE A 209 3.02 -8.62 9.71
C ILE A 209 3.61 -7.28 10.19
N GLY A 210 2.78 -6.26 10.42
CA GLY A 210 3.19 -4.98 11.00
C GLY A 210 3.80 -5.15 12.38
N LYS A 211 3.08 -5.84 13.28
CA LYS A 211 3.59 -6.18 14.63
C LYS A 211 4.87 -7.01 14.58
N TRP A 212 4.97 -7.97 13.66
CA TRP A 212 6.17 -8.77 13.49
C TRP A 212 7.37 -7.93 13.06
N ASN A 213 7.21 -7.04 12.07
CA ASN A 213 8.27 -6.12 11.66
C ASN A 213 8.67 -5.16 12.79
N TYR A 214 7.72 -4.67 13.58
CA TYR A 214 8.02 -3.85 14.75
C TYR A 214 8.88 -4.63 15.77
N ARG A 215 8.47 -5.85 16.13
CA ARG A 215 9.22 -6.70 17.08
C ARG A 215 10.61 -7.05 16.58
N GLU A 216 10.73 -7.37 15.29
CA GLU A 216 12.03 -7.64 14.67
C GLU A 216 12.91 -6.39 14.65
N GLY A 217 12.33 -5.21 14.38
CA GLY A 217 13.00 -3.92 14.50
C GLY A 217 13.56 -3.71 15.91
N THR A 218 12.77 -3.99 16.94
CA THR A 218 13.21 -3.92 18.34
C THR A 218 14.36 -4.87 18.62
N ASN A 219 14.26 -6.14 18.23
CA ASN A 219 15.35 -7.11 18.39
C ASN A 219 16.65 -6.66 17.70
N LEU A 220 16.56 -6.09 16.50
CA LEU A 220 17.71 -5.55 15.77
C LEU A 220 18.29 -4.31 16.44
N TYR A 221 17.44 -3.44 16.98
CA TYR A 221 17.85 -2.27 17.75
C TYR A 221 18.61 -2.68 19.02
N GLU A 222 18.11 -3.67 19.74
CA GLU A 222 18.76 -4.22 20.94
C GLU A 222 20.15 -4.79 20.64
N LYS A 223 20.35 -5.36 19.45
CA LYS A 223 21.63 -5.84 18.92
C LYS A 223 22.55 -4.75 18.35
N GLY A 224 22.16 -3.49 18.41
CA GLY A 224 22.91 -2.36 17.85
C GLY A 224 22.93 -2.28 16.31
N LEU A 225 22.09 -3.07 15.62
CA LEU A 225 22.01 -3.09 14.16
C LEU A 225 21.06 -1.99 13.65
N LEU A 226 21.40 -0.74 13.94
CA LEU A 226 20.53 0.44 13.79
C LEU A 226 19.91 0.58 12.39
N GLU A 227 20.70 0.45 11.31
CA GLU A 227 20.18 0.55 9.94
C GLU A 227 19.16 -0.55 9.59
N LYS A 228 19.40 -1.77 10.07
CA LYS A 228 18.47 -2.89 9.84
C LYS A 228 17.20 -2.70 10.67
N ALA A 229 17.35 -2.25 11.92
CA ALA A 229 16.22 -1.92 12.79
C ALA A 229 15.34 -0.83 12.15
N LYS A 230 15.96 0.23 11.64
CA LYS A 230 15.28 1.31 10.91
C LYS A 230 14.48 0.78 9.73
N GLY A 231 15.10 -0.07 8.89
CA GLY A 231 14.39 -0.68 7.76
C GLY A 231 13.17 -1.51 8.17
N LYS A 232 13.21 -2.16 9.34
CA LYS A 232 12.07 -2.91 9.90
C LYS A 232 11.00 -2.01 10.48
N TYR A 233 11.36 -0.95 11.17
CA TYR A 233 10.40 0.05 11.62
C TYR A 233 9.75 0.81 10.46
N ASP A 234 10.50 1.12 9.40
CA ASP A 234 9.96 1.73 8.17
C ASP A 234 8.93 0.79 7.49
N GLN A 235 9.19 -0.53 7.47
CA GLN A 235 8.21 -1.52 7.01
C GLN A 235 6.97 -1.57 7.91
N ALA A 236 7.15 -1.55 9.23
CA ALA A 236 6.04 -1.50 10.17
C ALA A 236 5.21 -0.22 10.00
N ALA A 237 5.86 0.94 9.79
CA ALA A 237 5.21 2.24 9.63
C ALA A 237 4.29 2.29 8.39
N LYS A 238 4.69 1.61 7.31
CA LYS A 238 3.85 1.50 6.10
C LYS A 238 2.58 0.70 6.38
N ILE A 239 2.68 -0.37 7.16
CA ILE A 239 1.58 -1.30 7.45
C ILE A 239 0.65 -0.76 8.52
N ASP A 240 1.21 -0.15 9.56
CA ASP A 240 0.49 0.37 10.72
C ASP A 240 0.90 1.85 10.98
N PRO A 241 0.41 2.78 10.16
CA PRO A 241 0.83 4.19 10.21
C PRO A 241 0.35 4.93 11.48
N TYR A 242 -0.57 4.35 12.24
CA TYR A 242 -1.15 4.93 13.46
C TYR A 242 -0.53 4.37 14.74
N ASN A 243 0.36 3.38 14.64
CA ASN A 243 1.08 2.89 15.79
C ASN A 243 2.15 3.91 16.22
N SER A 244 1.83 4.59 17.31
CA SER A 244 2.63 5.68 17.85
C SER A 244 3.95 5.24 18.51
N ASP A 245 4.16 3.93 18.68
CA ASP A 245 5.44 3.40 19.17
C ASP A 245 6.50 3.31 18.07
N ILE A 246 6.10 3.28 16.80
CA ILE A 246 7.01 3.25 15.65
C ILE A 246 7.81 4.56 15.54
N PRO A 247 7.19 5.76 15.55
CA PRO A 247 7.96 7.01 15.59
C PRO A 247 8.80 7.16 16.87
N ILE A 248 8.40 6.58 18.01
CA ILE A 248 9.28 6.52 19.19
C ILE A 248 10.56 5.73 18.86
N ALA A 249 10.41 4.54 18.29
CA ALA A 249 11.55 3.69 17.99
C ALA A 249 12.48 4.26 16.91
N LEU A 250 11.91 4.88 15.86
CA LEU A 250 12.70 5.60 14.84
C LEU A 250 13.44 6.80 15.45
N GLY A 251 12.79 7.55 16.35
CA GLY A 251 13.43 8.65 17.07
C GLY A 251 14.61 8.18 17.93
N GLN A 252 14.51 7.04 18.59
CA GLN A 252 15.59 6.44 19.38
C GLN A 252 16.79 6.01 18.51
N ILE A 253 16.52 5.49 17.31
CA ILE A 253 17.57 5.19 16.33
C ILE A 253 18.30 6.48 15.94
N TYR A 254 17.58 7.53 15.55
CA TYR A 254 18.20 8.80 15.16
C TYR A 254 18.98 9.43 16.32
N GLU A 255 18.47 9.36 17.55
CA GLU A 255 19.17 9.83 18.74
C GLU A 255 20.48 9.04 18.97
N SER A 256 20.45 7.72 18.79
CA SER A 256 21.65 6.86 18.90
C SER A 256 22.70 7.15 17.82
N LEU A 257 22.26 7.61 16.64
CA LEU A 257 23.13 8.07 15.56
C LEU A 257 23.62 9.52 15.75
N GLY A 258 23.12 10.23 16.76
CA GLY A 258 23.40 11.66 16.99
C GLY A 258 22.62 12.61 16.06
N GLU A 259 21.67 12.09 15.28
CA GLU A 259 20.80 12.83 14.36
C GLU A 259 19.62 13.47 15.12
N LEU A 260 19.92 14.38 16.04
CA LEU A 260 18.97 14.91 17.03
C LEU A 260 17.77 15.67 16.41
N ASP A 261 17.93 16.26 15.21
CA ASP A 261 16.82 16.93 14.51
C ASP A 261 15.82 15.94 13.91
N GLN A 262 16.31 14.83 13.35
CA GLN A 262 15.46 13.74 12.87
C GLN A 262 14.78 13.03 14.05
N ALA A 263 15.51 12.80 15.16
CA ALA A 263 14.93 12.29 16.39
C ALA A 263 13.78 13.18 16.90
N SER A 264 13.99 14.50 16.94
CA SER A 264 12.94 15.46 17.33
C SER A 264 11.72 15.40 16.43
N THR A 265 11.92 15.19 15.12
CA THR A 265 10.84 15.10 14.13
C THR A 265 9.99 13.86 14.37
N GLU A 266 10.63 12.70 14.57
CA GLU A 266 9.95 11.45 14.84
C GLU A 266 9.22 11.49 16.19
N TYR A 267 9.85 11.99 17.25
CA TYR A 267 9.17 12.12 18.55
C TYR A 267 7.99 13.09 18.50
N LYS A 268 8.05 14.18 17.72
CA LYS A 268 6.87 15.03 17.48
C LYS A 268 5.75 14.26 16.79
N ARG A 269 6.07 13.44 15.78
CA ARG A 269 5.08 12.56 15.13
C ARG A 269 4.44 11.59 16.13
N ALA A 270 5.23 11.01 17.04
CA ALA A 270 4.70 10.16 18.10
C ALA A 270 3.75 10.92 19.03
N LEU A 271 4.08 12.16 19.38
CA LEU A 271 3.24 13.01 20.22
C LEU A 271 1.92 13.37 19.52
N GLU A 272 1.95 13.69 18.22
CA GLU A 272 0.75 13.95 17.40
C GLU A 272 -0.17 12.72 17.34
N GLN A 273 0.40 11.52 17.42
CA GLN A 273 -0.33 10.26 17.51
C GLN A 273 -0.71 9.87 18.96
N GLY A 274 -0.52 10.78 19.93
CA GLY A 274 -0.93 10.60 21.32
C GLY A 274 0.04 9.84 22.22
N ASN A 275 1.27 9.56 21.78
CA ASN A 275 2.25 8.86 22.62
C ASN A 275 2.91 9.82 23.62
N LEU A 276 2.56 9.69 24.91
CA LEU A 276 3.08 10.57 25.96
C LEU A 276 4.58 10.37 26.24
N ARG A 277 5.15 9.21 25.88
CA ARG A 277 6.61 8.97 25.98
C ARG A 277 7.42 9.97 25.15
N ALA A 278 6.80 10.55 24.12
CA ALA A 278 7.41 11.57 23.30
C ALA A 278 7.82 12.83 24.09
N PHE A 279 7.10 13.21 25.16
CA PHE A 279 7.49 14.34 25.99
C PHE A 279 8.85 14.11 26.66
N ASN A 280 9.05 12.91 27.22
CA ASN A 280 10.30 12.53 27.84
C ASN A 280 11.44 12.55 26.82
N ASN A 281 11.22 11.91 25.66
CA ASN A 281 12.23 11.80 24.61
C ASN A 281 12.59 13.14 23.96
N LEU A 282 11.61 14.02 23.70
CA LEU A 282 11.87 15.39 23.25
C LEU A 282 12.62 16.20 24.32
N GLY A 283 12.28 16.00 25.60
CA GLY A 283 12.99 16.60 26.73
C GLY A 283 14.46 16.18 26.76
N ARG A 284 14.74 14.89 26.59
CA ARG A 284 16.10 14.34 26.47
C ARG A 284 16.87 14.95 25.31
N VAL A 285 16.27 14.99 24.11
CA VAL A 285 16.91 15.62 22.95
C VAL A 285 17.20 17.11 23.19
N ALA A 286 16.31 17.82 23.88
CA ALA A 286 16.54 19.21 24.26
C ALA A 286 17.69 19.36 25.29
N ILE A 287 17.83 18.43 26.25
CA ILE A 287 18.99 18.35 27.16
C ILE A 287 20.29 18.18 26.35
N SER A 288 20.33 17.24 25.40
CA SER A 288 21.49 16.99 24.54
C SER A 288 21.89 18.23 23.73
N LYS A 289 20.89 19.02 23.31
CA LYS A 289 21.07 20.32 22.62
C LYS A 289 21.39 21.49 23.55
N LYS A 290 21.43 21.26 24.87
CA LYS A 290 21.57 22.29 25.92
C LYS A 290 20.45 23.34 25.93
N ASP A 291 19.30 23.04 25.34
CA ASP A 291 18.10 23.87 25.42
C ASP A 291 17.31 23.50 26.67
N THR A 292 17.80 24.00 27.80
CA THR A 292 17.23 23.71 29.13
C THR A 292 15.81 24.24 29.31
N ILE A 293 15.41 25.29 28.59
CA ILE A 293 14.08 25.90 28.71
C ILE A 293 13.04 25.02 28.01
N THR A 294 13.33 24.60 26.77
CA THR A 294 12.46 23.67 26.04
C THR A 294 12.35 22.33 26.75
N ALA A 295 13.47 21.81 27.26
CA ALA A 295 13.50 20.55 28.00
C ALA A 295 12.57 20.60 29.22
N GLU A 296 12.71 21.63 30.07
CA GLU A 296 11.85 21.79 31.25
C GLU A 296 10.36 21.86 30.88
N SER A 297 10.02 22.66 29.86
CA SER A 297 8.64 22.82 29.40
C SER A 297 8.02 21.49 28.97
N LEU A 298 8.72 20.72 28.13
CA LEU A 298 8.27 19.42 27.64
C LEU A 298 8.07 18.41 28.77
N LEU A 299 9.01 18.34 29.70
CA LEU A 299 8.97 17.39 30.81
C LEU A 299 7.82 17.70 31.78
N ARG A 300 7.59 18.99 32.07
CA ARG A 300 6.42 19.42 32.86
C ARG A 300 5.10 19.14 32.15
N MET A 301 5.03 19.35 30.82
CA MET A 301 3.83 19.00 30.04
C MET A 301 3.55 17.50 30.05
N GLY A 302 4.59 16.67 30.00
CA GLY A 302 4.50 15.21 30.14
C GLY A 302 3.94 14.81 31.50
N LEU A 303 4.48 15.36 32.59
CA LEU A 303 4.02 15.06 33.96
C LEU A 303 2.55 15.46 34.21
N GLN A 304 2.05 16.48 33.52
CA GLN A 304 0.64 16.88 33.60
C GLN A 304 -0.31 15.90 32.91
N ARG A 305 0.19 15.10 31.95
CA ARG A 305 -0.64 14.26 31.06
C ARG A 305 -0.46 12.77 31.29
N VAL A 306 0.68 12.36 31.85
CA VAL A 306 1.01 10.96 32.11
C VAL A 306 -0.06 10.31 33.00
N HIS A 307 -0.44 9.08 32.64
CA HIS A 307 -1.39 8.28 33.41
C HIS A 307 -0.85 7.98 34.81
N LYS A 308 -1.75 7.80 35.79
CA LYS A 308 -1.32 7.64 37.17
C LYS A 308 -0.54 6.35 37.39
N GLU A 309 -0.85 5.34 36.60
CA GLU A 309 -0.36 3.98 36.65
C GLU A 309 0.96 3.78 35.87
N ASP A 310 1.36 4.76 35.04
CA ASP A 310 2.60 4.70 34.27
C ASP A 310 3.79 5.16 35.12
N PHE A 311 4.22 4.27 36.01
CA PHE A 311 5.32 4.55 36.94
C PHE A 311 6.66 4.75 36.24
N GLN A 312 6.91 4.03 35.13
CA GLN A 312 8.14 4.14 34.36
C GLN A 312 8.26 5.52 33.71
N LEU A 313 7.24 5.96 32.98
CA LEU A 313 7.30 7.26 32.32
C LEU A 313 7.36 8.40 33.35
N LYS A 314 6.68 8.27 34.50
CA LYS A 314 6.81 9.23 35.60
C LYS A 314 8.23 9.31 36.13
N TYR A 315 8.87 8.16 36.39
CA TYR A 315 10.26 8.10 36.81
C TYR A 315 11.15 8.86 35.82
N GLU A 316 11.06 8.54 34.53
CA GLU A 316 11.89 9.14 33.48
C GLU A 316 11.68 10.66 33.38
N LEU A 317 10.42 11.11 33.46
CA LEU A 317 10.08 12.53 33.43
C LEU A 317 10.62 13.28 34.65
N TYR A 318 10.50 12.72 35.86
CA TYR A 318 11.05 13.35 37.07
C TYR A 318 12.58 13.36 37.07
N LEU A 319 13.21 12.28 36.61
CA LEU A 319 14.66 12.17 36.46
C LEU A 319 15.20 13.29 35.54
N ASN A 320 14.66 13.37 34.33
CA ASN A 320 15.11 14.34 33.34
C ASN A 320 14.74 15.77 33.73
N LEU A 321 13.63 15.99 34.42
CA LEU A 321 13.26 17.33 34.93
C LEU A 321 14.24 17.76 36.02
N GLY A 322 14.57 16.86 36.94
CA GLY A 322 15.59 17.06 37.96
C GLY A 322 16.96 17.39 37.36
N TRP A 323 17.35 16.67 36.31
CA TRP A 323 18.60 16.93 35.59
C TRP A 323 18.64 18.32 34.95
N VAL A 324 17.58 18.73 34.25
CA VAL A 324 17.49 20.07 33.64
C VAL A 324 17.56 21.16 34.70
N LEU A 325 16.84 20.99 35.81
CA LEU A 325 16.83 21.96 36.92
C LEU A 325 18.21 22.08 37.58
N LEU A 326 18.95 20.97 37.67
CA LEU A 326 20.35 20.97 38.12
C LEU A 326 21.25 21.76 37.15
N GLN A 327 21.12 21.56 35.83
CA GLN A 327 21.86 22.35 34.82
C GLN A 327 21.55 23.85 34.90
N GLN A 328 20.32 24.19 35.25
CA GLN A 328 19.88 25.57 35.49
C GLN A 328 20.27 26.11 36.89
N LYS A 329 20.97 25.32 37.72
CA LYS A 329 21.35 25.64 39.11
C LYS A 329 20.17 25.89 40.06
N GLN A 330 18.99 25.39 39.71
CA GLN A 330 17.80 25.44 40.56
C GLN A 330 17.81 24.27 41.57
N TYR A 331 18.82 24.22 42.44
CA TYR A 331 19.12 23.06 43.27
C TYR A 331 17.95 22.61 44.17
N GLN A 332 17.20 23.55 44.75
CA GLN A 332 16.04 23.23 45.59
C GLN A 332 14.92 22.54 44.80
N ALA A 333 14.68 22.99 43.57
CA ALA A 333 13.67 22.39 42.69
C ALA A 333 14.17 21.04 42.15
N ALA A 334 15.44 20.97 41.73
CA ALA A 334 16.07 19.73 41.27
C ALA A 334 15.99 18.63 42.32
N GLU A 335 16.34 18.92 43.57
CA GLU A 335 16.26 17.97 44.68
C GLU A 335 14.84 17.41 44.86
N LYS A 336 13.83 18.28 44.79
CA LYS A 336 12.43 17.90 44.93
C LYS A 336 12.01 16.89 43.86
N GLU A 337 12.31 17.19 42.59
CA GLU A 337 11.91 16.33 41.47
C GLU A 337 12.72 15.02 41.45
N LEU A 338 14.03 15.06 41.77
CA LEU A 338 14.86 13.86 41.88
C LEU A 338 14.43 12.96 43.04
N LYS A 339 13.99 13.52 44.18
CA LYS A 339 13.39 12.74 45.27
C LYS A 339 12.10 12.04 44.83
N GLN A 340 11.33 12.60 43.88
CA GLN A 340 10.19 11.88 43.28
C GLN A 340 10.67 10.72 42.41
N ALA A 341 11.66 10.92 41.55
CA ALA A 341 12.23 9.85 40.73
C ALA A 341 12.75 8.69 41.60
N VAL A 342 13.53 9.01 42.64
CA VAL A 342 14.02 8.05 43.63
C VAL A 342 12.88 7.25 44.30
N ALA A 343 11.78 7.92 44.65
CA ALA A 343 10.65 7.23 45.27
C ALA A 343 10.01 6.19 44.32
N PHE A 344 9.97 6.44 43.01
CA PHE A 344 9.51 5.45 42.03
C PHE A 344 10.48 4.27 41.89
N ASP A 345 11.79 4.53 41.88
CA ASP A 345 12.82 3.48 41.79
C ASP A 345 12.78 2.57 43.05
N GLU A 346 12.68 3.15 44.25
CA GLU A 346 12.61 2.40 45.51
C GLU A 346 11.30 1.60 45.68
N ALA A 347 10.17 2.12 45.15
CA ALA A 347 8.88 1.46 45.23
C ALA A 347 8.81 0.18 44.39
N ILE A 348 9.59 0.12 43.30
CA ILE A 348 9.55 -0.96 42.31
C ILE A 348 10.76 -1.88 42.54
N LYS A 349 10.74 -2.55 43.70
CA LYS A 349 11.83 -3.40 44.22
C LYS A 349 12.27 -4.53 43.28
N GLU A 350 11.41 -4.96 42.36
CA GLU A 350 11.66 -6.09 41.47
C GLU A 350 12.21 -5.70 40.08
N LYS A 351 12.18 -4.40 39.70
CA LYS A 351 12.54 -3.97 38.34
C LYS A 351 13.58 -2.86 38.21
N GLN A 352 14.08 -2.28 39.31
CA GLN A 352 15.12 -1.23 39.32
C GLN A 352 15.02 -0.27 38.12
N LEU A 353 14.07 0.68 38.21
CA LEU A 353 13.74 1.54 37.07
C LEU A 353 14.83 2.59 36.87
N GLY A 354 15.33 2.73 35.64
CA GLY A 354 16.31 3.78 35.32
C GLY A 354 17.65 3.66 36.02
N GLY A 355 17.97 2.46 36.50
CA GLY A 355 19.29 2.08 36.96
C GLY A 355 19.93 3.11 37.86
N GLY A 356 19.27 3.60 38.91
CA GLY A 356 19.91 4.46 39.91
C GLY A 356 20.50 5.81 39.44
N MET A 357 20.25 6.25 38.20
CA MET A 357 20.72 7.56 37.73
C MET A 357 20.15 8.73 38.55
N ALA A 358 18.93 8.58 39.08
CA ALA A 358 18.33 9.56 39.99
C ALA A 358 19.17 9.75 41.27
N TYR A 359 19.81 8.69 41.78
CA TYR A 359 20.69 8.78 42.94
C TYR A 359 21.94 9.61 42.65
N CYS A 360 22.52 9.46 41.45
CA CYS A 360 23.72 10.19 41.06
C CYS A 360 23.46 11.69 40.88
N LEU A 361 22.35 12.04 40.25
CA LEU A 361 21.95 13.44 40.09
C LEU A 361 21.56 14.07 41.44
N LEU A 362 20.90 13.30 42.32
CA LEU A 362 20.53 13.79 43.65
C LEU A 362 21.77 14.02 44.53
N GLU A 363 22.76 13.15 44.42
CA GLU A 363 24.06 13.34 45.06
C GLU A 363 24.73 14.64 44.60
N ASP A 364 24.74 14.92 43.30
CA ASP A 364 25.31 16.14 42.73
C ASP A 364 24.60 17.41 43.24
N VAL A 365 23.27 17.39 43.29
CA VAL A 365 22.47 18.49 43.87
C VAL A 365 22.82 18.73 45.34
N LEU A 366 23.02 17.65 46.13
CA LEU A 366 23.34 17.76 47.55
C LEU A 366 24.78 18.23 47.79
N GLU A 367 25.71 17.86 46.91
CA GLU A 367 27.07 18.38 46.90
C GLU A 367 27.08 19.90 46.69
N GLU A 368 26.35 20.38 45.67
CA GLU A 368 26.19 21.83 45.38
C GLU A 368 25.51 22.58 46.55
N LYS A 369 24.57 21.93 47.23
CA LYS A 369 23.92 22.46 48.44
C LYS A 369 24.76 22.34 49.71
N LYS A 370 25.89 21.64 49.67
CA LYS A 370 26.79 21.34 50.82
C LYS A 370 26.11 20.54 51.94
N ASP A 371 25.14 19.68 51.62
CA ASP A 371 24.53 18.74 52.57
C ASP A 371 25.29 17.41 52.57
N ILE A 372 26.41 17.39 53.29
CA ILE A 372 27.35 16.26 53.32
C ILE A 372 26.69 14.97 53.82
N LYS A 373 25.72 15.08 54.76
CA LYS A 373 25.14 13.90 55.41
C LYS A 373 24.23 13.15 54.44
N GLU A 374 23.33 13.84 53.75
CA GLU A 374 22.50 13.20 52.72
C GLU A 374 23.34 12.82 51.49
N GLN A 375 24.30 13.67 51.08
CA GLN A 375 25.17 13.41 49.93
C GLN A 375 25.85 12.04 50.02
N LEU A 376 26.50 11.71 51.15
CA LEU A 376 27.23 10.43 51.28
C LEU A 376 26.32 9.21 51.15
N ARG A 377 25.06 9.30 51.60
CA ARG A 377 24.08 8.23 51.43
C ARG A 377 23.79 8.01 49.94
N TRP A 378 23.50 9.08 49.21
CA TRP A 378 23.14 8.98 47.79
C TRP A 378 24.35 8.64 46.90
N ARG A 379 25.55 9.08 47.27
CA ARG A 379 26.81 8.65 46.62
C ARG A 379 26.94 7.13 46.64
N LYS A 380 26.70 6.50 47.79
CA LYS A 380 26.75 5.03 47.91
C LYS A 380 25.69 4.35 47.02
N MET A 381 24.48 4.89 46.98
CA MET A 381 23.40 4.36 46.14
C MET A 381 23.73 4.50 44.66
N CYS A 382 24.21 5.68 44.21
CA CYS A 382 24.70 5.91 42.86
C CYS A 382 25.76 4.87 42.46
N LEU A 383 26.82 4.71 43.25
CA LEU A 383 27.89 3.73 42.96
C LEU A 383 27.39 2.27 42.89
N THR A 384 26.31 1.94 43.61
CA THR A 384 25.79 0.57 43.66
C THR A 384 24.83 0.28 42.51
N TYR A 385 24.03 1.28 42.12
CA TYR A 385 22.86 1.07 41.30
C TYR A 385 22.88 1.78 39.95
N ALA A 386 23.82 2.72 39.73
CA ALA A 386 23.92 3.50 38.51
C ALA A 386 24.14 2.62 37.26
N ARG A 387 23.22 2.74 36.30
CA ARG A 387 23.23 2.15 34.98
C ARG A 387 22.73 3.22 34.01
N PRO A 388 23.63 3.96 33.35
CA PRO A 388 23.20 4.91 32.32
C PRO A 388 22.47 4.16 31.20
N GLU A 389 21.32 4.67 30.79
CA GLU A 389 20.49 4.15 29.69
C GLU A 389 20.76 4.89 28.38
N THR A 390 21.50 5.99 28.45
CA THR A 390 21.76 6.84 27.29
C THR A 390 23.22 7.26 27.27
N ILE A 391 23.74 7.53 26.07
CA ILE A 391 25.10 8.05 25.88
C ILE A 391 25.28 9.35 26.67
N ASP A 392 24.26 10.20 26.75
CA ASP A 392 24.35 11.47 27.48
C ASP A 392 24.40 11.27 28.99
N GLN A 393 23.67 10.28 29.53
CA GLN A 393 23.79 9.91 30.96
C GLN A 393 25.19 9.38 31.26
N TYR A 394 25.78 8.61 30.35
CA TYR A 394 27.17 8.16 30.51
C TYR A 394 28.17 9.32 30.43
N LYS A 395 28.03 10.19 29.41
CA LYS A 395 28.88 11.39 29.24
C LYS A 395 28.84 12.29 30.46
N TRP A 396 27.70 12.42 31.12
CA TRP A 396 27.57 13.24 32.32
C TRP A 396 28.58 12.84 33.41
N PHE A 397 28.86 11.55 33.62
CA PHE A 397 29.89 11.13 34.59
C PHE A 397 31.27 11.65 34.22
N ILE A 398 31.60 11.69 32.92
CA ILE A 398 32.88 12.20 32.44
C ILE A 398 32.95 13.72 32.60
N GLU A 399 31.90 14.42 32.19
CA GLU A 399 31.83 15.89 32.23
C GLU A 399 31.84 16.45 33.66
N THR A 400 31.31 15.70 34.63
CA THR A 400 31.29 16.09 36.05
C THR A 400 32.51 15.61 36.84
N GLY A 401 33.53 15.05 36.16
CA GLY A 401 34.74 14.57 36.83
C GLY A 401 34.54 13.30 37.66
N LYS A 402 33.43 12.58 37.45
CA LYS A 402 33.07 11.32 38.12
C LYS A 402 33.59 10.10 37.34
N GLN A 403 34.81 10.17 36.80
CA GLN A 403 35.43 9.08 36.02
C GLN A 403 35.47 7.75 36.78
N ASN A 404 35.80 7.77 38.07
CA ASN A 404 35.81 6.57 38.90
C ASN A 404 34.43 5.89 38.98
N ILE A 405 33.35 6.68 38.85
CA ILE A 405 31.99 6.13 38.77
C ILE A 405 31.74 5.60 37.36
N ALA A 406 32.09 6.37 36.32
CA ALA A 406 31.98 5.94 34.92
C ALA A 406 32.63 4.56 34.66
N ASP A 407 33.80 4.31 35.26
CA ASP A 407 34.54 3.04 35.12
C ASP A 407 33.86 1.86 35.85
N ALA A 408 32.99 2.14 36.82
CA ALA A 408 32.35 1.15 37.69
C ALA A 408 30.87 0.89 37.34
N VAL A 409 30.24 1.78 36.57
CA VAL A 409 28.81 1.66 36.22
C VAL A 409 28.56 0.64 35.12
N ASP A 410 27.41 0.00 35.22
CA ASP A 410 26.95 -0.94 34.20
C ASP A 410 26.48 -0.17 32.95
N THR A 411 27.26 -0.26 31.87
CA THR A 411 26.97 0.41 30.60
C THR A 411 26.21 -0.48 29.62
N THR A 412 25.72 -1.65 30.03
CA THR A 412 24.94 -2.50 29.12
C THR A 412 23.75 -1.75 28.54
N GLY A 413 23.11 -0.87 29.31
CA GLY A 413 22.00 -0.03 28.84
C GLY A 413 22.40 1.07 27.84
N VAL A 414 23.69 1.41 27.76
CA VAL A 414 24.24 2.39 26.77
C VAL A 414 24.66 1.68 25.49
N VAL A 415 25.28 0.50 25.61
CA VAL A 415 25.90 -0.23 24.50
C VAL A 415 24.90 -1.17 23.81
N ASN A 416 23.95 -1.73 24.56
CA ASN A 416 22.92 -2.64 24.08
C ASN A 416 21.54 -2.11 24.50
N GLY A 417 20.54 -2.18 23.62
CA GLY A 417 19.14 -2.09 24.05
C GLY A 417 18.69 -3.32 24.87
N GLU A 418 19.60 -4.16 25.37
CA GLU A 418 19.29 -5.38 26.10
C GLU A 418 18.70 -5.05 27.48
N SER A 419 17.38 -5.00 27.58
CA SER A 419 16.73 -5.47 28.80
C SER A 419 17.01 -6.97 28.90
N LYS A 420 17.88 -7.38 29.83
CA LYS A 420 18.04 -8.82 30.11
C LYS A 420 16.67 -9.38 30.52
N PRO A 421 16.25 -10.55 30.01
CA PRO A 421 15.14 -11.27 30.60
C PRO A 421 15.53 -11.60 32.05
N SER A 422 14.54 -11.55 32.94
CA SER A 422 14.70 -11.93 34.35
C SER A 422 15.26 -13.36 34.45
N THR A 423 16.58 -13.48 34.51
CA THR A 423 17.23 -14.74 34.84
C THR A 423 17.37 -14.79 36.34
N GLN A 424 16.43 -15.45 37.01
CA GLN A 424 16.74 -16.28 38.16
C GLN A 424 15.93 -17.59 38.10
N PRO A 425 16.50 -18.68 38.63
CA PRO A 425 16.06 -20.07 38.39
C PRO A 425 14.68 -20.43 38.92
#